data_AF-A0A2V8K260-F1
#
_entry.id   AF-A0A2V8K260-F1
#
_cell.length_a   1.000
_cell.length_b   1.000
_cell.length_c   1.000
_cell.angle_alpha   90.00
_cell.angle_beta   90.00
_cell.angle_gamma   90.00
#
_symmetry.space_group_name_H-M   'P 1'
#
loop_
_entity.id
_entity.type
_entity.pdbx_description
1 polymer ?
#
loop_
_entity_poly.entity_id
_entity_poly.type
_entity_poly.pdbx_seq_one_letter_code
_entity_poly.pdbx_strand_id
1 'polypeptide(L)'
;MPNVFKNNPSLRNFDPRFGFAYDPFNDHKTSIRGGFGVFHNPVQPRTYASAYYFNPPYVLGTVIAPSFPSPFASLTAPLPSQTNGVNYDTPSTPYLMQWNLNLQRQVMEATILTVGYVGSRGAHLFNQRDQNPPIPATGPTGERIYGTLGPTGVVVPNRRRNTAFGPLNSAEPTANSIYNS
;
A
#
# COMPACT_ATOMS: atom_id res chain seq x y z
N MET A 1 4.97 -14.54 19.40
CA MET A 1 4.57 -13.15 19.69
C MET A 1 3.06 -13.13 19.85
N PRO A 2 2.51 -12.90 21.06
CA PRO A 2 1.07 -13.01 21.31
C PRO A 2 0.24 -11.92 20.60
N ASN A 3 0.75 -10.69 20.47
CA ASN A 3 0.03 -9.56 19.87
C ASN A 3 0.96 -8.73 18.98
N VAL A 4 0.70 -8.70 17.67
CA VAL A 4 1.48 -7.92 16.69
C VAL A 4 1.03 -6.46 16.61
N PHE A 5 -0.24 -6.20 16.90
CA PHE A 5 -0.83 -4.86 16.86
C PHE A 5 -1.17 -4.40 18.27
N LYS A 6 -1.10 -3.09 18.51
CA LYS A 6 -1.48 -2.44 19.78
C LYS A 6 -2.91 -2.78 20.18
N ASN A 7 -3.82 -2.76 19.19
CA ASN A 7 -5.22 -3.15 19.31
C ASN A 7 -5.58 -4.05 18.13
N ASN A 8 -6.59 -4.92 18.27
CA ASN A 8 -7.07 -5.74 17.16
C ASN A 8 -7.83 -4.86 16.14
N PRO A 9 -7.31 -4.65 14.92
CA PRO A 9 -7.91 -3.76 13.92
C PRO A 9 -9.21 -4.31 13.32
N SER A 10 -9.55 -5.57 13.59
CA SER A 10 -10.69 -6.26 12.99
C SER A 10 -11.97 -6.21 13.85
N LEU A 11 -11.88 -5.82 15.13
CA LEU A 11 -13.02 -5.86 16.07
C LEU A 11 -14.19 -4.95 15.68
N ARG A 12 -13.96 -3.98 14.81
CA ARG A 12 -14.96 -3.00 14.37
C ARG A 12 -15.31 -3.11 12.89
N ASN A 13 -14.93 -4.20 12.23
CA ASN A 13 -15.23 -4.40 10.82
C ASN A 13 -16.73 -4.64 10.64
N PHE A 14 -17.37 -3.82 9.81
CA PHE A 14 -18.76 -3.98 9.40
C PHE A 14 -18.81 -3.96 7.86
N ASP A 15 -19.37 -5.02 7.28
CA ASP A 15 -19.39 -5.29 5.83
C ASP A 15 -20.82 -5.22 5.26
N PRO A 16 -21.44 -4.03 5.20
CA PRO A 16 -22.79 -3.90 4.67
C PRO A 16 -22.83 -4.24 3.17
N ARG A 17 -23.94 -4.84 2.74
CA ARG A 17 -24.22 -5.17 1.35
C ARG A 17 -25.66 -4.85 1.03
N PHE A 18 -25.87 -4.07 -0.02
CA PHE A 18 -27.18 -3.66 -0.49
C PHE A 18 -27.28 -3.87 -1.99
N GLY A 19 -28.46 -4.24 -2.45
CA GLY A 19 -28.76 -4.43 -3.86
C GLY A 19 -30.20 -4.08 -4.15
N PHE A 20 -30.47 -3.71 -5.40
CA PHE A 20 -31.81 -3.43 -5.89
C PHE A 20 -32.01 -3.98 -7.30
N ALA A 21 -33.26 -4.26 -7.63
CA ALA A 21 -33.71 -4.57 -8.97
C ALA A 21 -35.05 -3.86 -9.20
N TYR A 22 -35.19 -3.23 -10.36
CA TYR A 22 -36.36 -2.42 -10.69
C TYR A 22 -36.75 -2.60 -12.16
N ASP A 23 -38.05 -2.72 -12.42
CA ASP A 23 -38.65 -2.67 -13.74
C ASP A 23 -39.42 -1.33 -13.88
N PRO A 24 -38.87 -0.35 -14.62
CA PRO A 24 -39.43 1.00 -14.70
C PRO A 24 -40.73 1.10 -15.50
N PHE A 25 -41.01 0.16 -16.40
CA PHE A 25 -42.16 0.25 -17.30
C PHE A 25 -43.24 -0.78 -16.99
N ASN A 26 -42.98 -1.69 -16.04
CA ASN A 26 -43.86 -2.79 -15.68
C ASN A 26 -44.24 -3.66 -16.90
N ASP A 27 -43.41 -3.61 -17.96
CA ASP A 27 -43.57 -4.37 -19.20
C ASP A 27 -42.68 -5.63 -19.19
N HIS A 28 -41.87 -5.80 -18.13
CA HIS A 28 -40.88 -6.86 -17.94
C HIS A 28 -39.81 -6.93 -19.04
N LYS A 29 -39.72 -5.91 -19.89
CA LYS A 29 -38.72 -5.81 -20.96
C LYS A 29 -37.51 -5.00 -20.53
N THR A 30 -37.61 -4.22 -19.45
CA THR A 30 -36.49 -3.44 -18.90
C THR A 30 -36.22 -3.85 -17.47
N SER A 31 -34.95 -4.05 -17.15
CA SER A 31 -34.52 -4.26 -15.78
C SER A 31 -33.30 -3.40 -15.49
N ILE A 32 -33.39 -2.64 -14.41
CA ILE A 32 -32.28 -1.92 -13.82
C ILE A 32 -31.88 -2.69 -12.56
N ARG A 33 -30.61 -3.08 -12.46
CA ARG A 33 -30.07 -3.78 -11.29
C ARG A 33 -28.82 -3.08 -10.82
N GLY A 34 -28.65 -2.94 -9.52
CA GLY A 34 -27.43 -2.37 -8.96
C GLY A 34 -27.16 -2.88 -7.57
N GLY A 35 -25.94 -2.67 -7.11
CA GLY A 35 -25.55 -3.05 -5.77
C GLY A 35 -24.30 -2.33 -5.30
N PHE A 36 -24.13 -2.34 -3.98
CA PHE A 36 -22.99 -1.81 -3.27
C PHE A 36 -22.60 -2.76 -2.13
N GLY A 37 -21.30 -2.96 -1.92
CA GLY A 37 -20.79 -3.77 -0.82
C GLY A 37 -19.44 -3.28 -0.29
N VAL A 38 -19.23 -3.49 1.00
CA VAL A 38 -17.93 -3.32 1.68
C VAL A 38 -17.37 -4.70 2.01
N PHE A 39 -16.05 -4.84 1.83
CA PHE A 39 -15.33 -6.09 2.05
C PHE A 39 -14.00 -5.79 2.76
N HIS A 40 -13.93 -6.06 4.05
CA HIS A 40 -12.66 -5.99 4.80
C HIS A 40 -11.73 -7.16 4.44
N ASN A 41 -10.43 -6.88 4.35
CA ASN A 41 -9.37 -7.88 4.19
C ASN A 41 -8.53 -7.92 5.47
N PRO A 42 -8.76 -8.89 6.37
CA PRO A 42 -8.05 -9.00 7.63
C PRO A 42 -6.53 -9.04 7.45
N VAL A 43 -5.80 -8.38 8.35
CA VAL A 43 -4.34 -8.35 8.27
C VAL A 43 -3.76 -9.72 8.62
N GLN A 44 -3.25 -10.42 7.62
CA GLN A 44 -2.74 -11.78 7.77
C GLN A 44 -1.30 -11.81 8.28
N PRO A 45 -0.85 -12.90 8.92
CA PRO A 45 0.52 -13.07 9.39
C PRO A 45 1.60 -12.82 8.34
N ARG A 46 1.35 -13.20 7.09
CA ARG A 46 2.26 -12.93 5.97
C ARG A 46 2.63 -11.45 5.82
N THR A 47 1.71 -10.55 6.16
CA THR A 47 1.89 -9.09 6.03
C THR A 47 2.94 -8.56 6.99
N TYR A 48 3.04 -9.14 8.19
CA TYR A 48 3.94 -8.67 9.25
C TYR A 48 5.08 -9.63 9.59
N ALA A 49 5.05 -10.87 9.11
CA ALA A 49 6.06 -11.88 9.39
C ALA A 49 7.45 -11.47 8.91
N SER A 50 7.55 -10.82 7.74
CA SER A 50 8.83 -10.31 7.19
C SER A 50 9.54 -9.35 8.15
N ALA A 51 8.78 -8.56 8.90
CA ALA A 51 9.33 -7.68 9.92
C ALA A 51 10.08 -8.44 11.00
N TYR A 52 9.72 -9.68 11.33
CA TYR A 52 10.41 -10.42 12.38
C TYR A 52 11.71 -11.08 11.91
N TYR A 53 11.83 -11.43 10.63
CA TYR A 53 13.02 -12.12 10.10
C TYR A 53 14.01 -11.20 9.39
N PHE A 54 13.58 -10.03 8.91
CA PHE A 54 14.42 -9.03 8.20
C PHE A 54 14.72 -7.77 9.03
N ASN A 55 14.69 -7.86 10.37
CA ASN A 55 15.19 -6.79 11.23
C ASN A 55 16.67 -7.04 11.60
N PRO A 56 17.52 -6.01 11.66
CA PRO A 56 18.87 -6.14 12.20
C PRO A 56 18.87 -6.77 13.61
N PRO A 57 19.87 -7.60 13.95
CA PRO A 57 21.08 -7.91 13.16
C PRO A 57 20.90 -9.01 12.11
N TYR A 58 19.69 -9.56 11.93
CA TYR A 58 19.45 -10.76 11.13
C TYR A 58 19.31 -10.51 9.61
N VAL A 59 19.46 -9.26 9.17
CA VAL A 59 19.51 -8.91 7.73
C VAL A 59 20.86 -9.32 7.15
N LEU A 60 20.82 -10.14 6.11
CA LEU A 60 22.00 -10.51 5.32
C LEU A 60 22.47 -9.29 4.51
N GLY A 61 23.67 -8.78 4.82
CA GLY A 61 24.40 -7.85 3.96
C GLY A 61 25.24 -8.64 2.95
N THR A 62 25.18 -8.25 1.67
CA THR A 62 26.02 -8.85 0.62
C THR A 62 27.10 -7.85 0.20
N VAL A 63 28.33 -8.34 0.04
CA VAL A 63 29.44 -7.56 -0.55
C VAL A 63 29.62 -8.02 -1.98
N ILE A 64 29.37 -7.12 -2.93
CA ILE A 64 29.60 -7.37 -4.35
C ILE A 64 31.08 -7.07 -4.63
N ALA A 65 31.78 -8.01 -5.27
CA ALA A 65 33.22 -7.92 -5.56
C ALA A 65 34.10 -7.68 -4.31
N PRO A 66 34.13 -8.61 -3.35
CA PRO A 66 34.97 -8.46 -2.16
C PRO A 66 36.45 -8.43 -2.50
N SER A 67 37.21 -7.57 -1.82
CA SER A 67 38.67 -7.55 -1.91
C SER A 67 39.30 -8.79 -1.25
N PHE A 68 40.35 -9.34 -1.85
CA PHE A 68 41.17 -10.39 -1.23
C PHE A 68 42.40 -9.77 -0.55
N PRO A 69 42.86 -10.27 0.61
CA PRO A 69 42.29 -11.37 1.41
C PRO A 69 41.18 -10.93 2.38
N SER A 70 40.99 -9.62 2.55
CA SER A 70 40.02 -9.07 3.50
C SER A 70 38.79 -8.54 2.75
N PRO A 71 37.70 -9.34 2.68
CA PRO A 71 36.48 -9.00 1.93
C PRO A 71 35.73 -7.78 2.48
N PHE A 72 36.06 -7.33 3.71
CA PHE A 72 35.39 -6.23 4.40
C PHE A 72 36.31 -5.05 4.71
N ALA A 73 37.56 -5.02 4.19
CA ALA A 73 38.58 -4.05 4.61
C ALA A 73 38.19 -2.57 4.40
N SER A 74 37.37 -2.29 3.40
CA SER A 74 36.94 -0.94 3.00
C SER A 74 35.50 -0.60 3.43
N LEU A 75 34.84 -1.49 4.16
CA LEU A 75 33.44 -1.32 4.53
C LEU A 75 33.32 -0.71 5.93
N THR A 76 32.56 0.39 5.99
CA THR A 76 32.02 0.89 7.25
C THR A 76 30.76 0.12 7.58
N ALA A 77 30.58 -0.25 8.86
CA ALA A 77 29.35 -0.89 9.30
C ALA A 77 28.16 0.03 8.93
N PRO A 78 27.15 -0.46 8.20
CA PRO A 78 26.01 0.36 7.85
C PRO A 78 25.26 0.77 9.11
N LEU A 79 24.67 1.98 9.08
CA LEU A 79 23.78 2.42 10.15
C LEU A 79 22.62 1.40 10.30
N PRO A 80 22.15 1.13 11.53
CA PRO A 80 20.98 0.30 11.74
C PRO A 80 19.79 0.80 10.90
N SER A 81 19.16 -0.11 10.16
CA SER A 81 18.06 0.21 9.23
C SER A 81 16.99 -0.86 9.27
N GLN A 82 15.75 -0.49 8.94
CA GLN A 82 14.65 -1.44 8.82
C GLN A 82 14.22 -1.54 7.35
N THR A 83 14.37 -2.74 6.78
CA THR A 83 14.03 -2.97 5.37
C THR A 83 12.54 -3.23 5.18
N ASN A 84 11.88 -3.89 6.14
CA ASN A 84 10.50 -4.33 5.97
C ASN A 84 9.79 -4.43 7.32
N GLY A 85 9.39 -3.29 7.89
CA GLY A 85 8.58 -3.21 9.11
C GLY A 85 7.07 -3.17 8.82
N VAL A 86 6.27 -3.40 9.85
CA VAL A 86 4.83 -3.09 9.86
C VAL A 86 4.56 -2.23 11.08
N ASN A 87 3.77 -1.17 10.89
CA ASN A 87 3.41 -0.29 12.00
C ASN A 87 2.50 -1.02 13.00
N TYR A 88 2.95 -1.13 14.25
CA TYR A 88 2.22 -1.80 15.32
C TYR A 88 0.96 -1.05 15.75
N ASP A 89 0.90 0.28 15.51
CA ASP A 89 -0.29 1.11 15.73
C ASP A 89 -1.14 1.17 14.45
N THR A 90 -1.64 0.01 14.02
CA THR A 90 -2.56 -0.11 12.88
C THR A 90 -4.00 -0.04 13.39
N PRO A 91 -4.74 1.08 13.18
CA PRO A 91 -6.07 1.28 13.77
C PRO A 91 -7.22 0.66 12.96
N SER A 92 -6.99 0.34 11.68
CA SER A 92 -8.04 -0.05 10.74
C SER A 92 -7.59 -1.22 9.86
N THR A 93 -8.55 -2.08 9.51
CA THR A 93 -8.34 -3.15 8.53
C THR A 93 -8.49 -2.59 7.11
N PRO A 94 -7.62 -2.95 6.14
CA PRO A 94 -7.81 -2.62 4.73
C PRO A 94 -9.18 -3.11 4.22
N TYR A 95 -9.87 -2.33 3.40
CA TYR A 95 -11.16 -2.75 2.84
C TYR A 95 -11.39 -2.26 1.41
N LEU A 96 -12.27 -2.97 0.71
CA LEU A 96 -12.71 -2.66 -0.64
C LEU A 96 -14.21 -2.30 -0.62
N MET A 97 -14.55 -1.18 -1.25
CA MET A 97 -15.92 -0.83 -1.61
C MET A 97 -16.13 -1.19 -3.08
N GLN A 98 -17.20 -1.89 -3.41
CA GLN A 98 -17.56 -2.24 -4.79
C GLN A 98 -18.98 -1.78 -5.09
N TRP A 99 -19.21 -1.28 -6.30
CA TRP A 99 -20.54 -0.96 -6.79
C TRP A 99 -20.70 -1.37 -8.25
N ASN A 100 -21.93 -1.68 -8.63
CA ASN A 100 -22.29 -1.93 -10.03
C ASN A 100 -23.68 -1.35 -10.34
N LEU A 101 -23.89 -1.08 -11.62
CA LEU A 101 -25.17 -0.71 -12.20
C LEU A 101 -25.30 -1.36 -13.56
N ASN A 102 -26.40 -2.07 -13.78
CA ASN A 102 -26.71 -2.78 -15.02
C ASN A 102 -28.08 -2.35 -15.51
N LEU A 103 -28.15 -1.99 -16.79
CA LEU A 103 -29.38 -1.75 -17.54
C LEU A 103 -29.52 -2.86 -18.59
N GLN A 104 -30.62 -3.60 -18.51
CA GLN A 104 -30.98 -4.62 -19.48
C GLN A 104 -32.29 -4.24 -20.16
N ARG A 105 -32.34 -4.30 -21.48
CA ARG A 105 -33.55 -4.04 -22.28
C ARG A 105 -33.70 -5.08 -23.39
N GLN A 106 -34.90 -5.64 -23.53
CA GLN A 106 -35.29 -6.36 -24.74
C GLN A 106 -35.50 -5.36 -25.88
N VAL A 107 -34.70 -5.45 -26.93
CA VAL A 107 -34.69 -4.51 -28.06
C VAL A 107 -35.38 -5.05 -29.31
N MET A 108 -35.41 -6.38 -29.48
CA MET A 108 -36.15 -7.07 -30.55
C MET A 108 -36.71 -8.40 -30.04
N GLU A 109 -37.50 -9.09 -30.86
CA GLU A 109 -37.91 -10.46 -30.58
C GLU A 109 -36.66 -11.34 -30.40
N ALA A 110 -36.57 -12.00 -29.24
CA ALA A 110 -35.40 -12.78 -28.80
C ALA A 110 -34.05 -12.03 -28.68
N THR A 111 -34.00 -10.69 -28.71
CA THR A 111 -32.74 -9.92 -28.58
C THR A 111 -32.74 -9.03 -27.34
N ILE A 112 -31.73 -9.19 -26.49
CA ILE A 112 -31.52 -8.44 -25.25
C ILE A 112 -30.19 -7.69 -25.33
N LEU A 113 -30.23 -6.39 -25.06
CA LEU A 113 -29.05 -5.56 -24.87
C LEU A 113 -28.83 -5.32 -23.38
N THR A 114 -27.59 -5.47 -22.93
CA THR A 114 -27.16 -5.14 -21.56
C THR A 114 -26.02 -4.15 -21.59
N VAL A 115 -26.16 -3.07 -20.83
CA VAL A 115 -25.10 -2.10 -20.58
C VAL A 115 -24.83 -2.10 -19.08
N GLY A 116 -23.56 -2.27 -18.71
CA GLY A 116 -23.13 -2.34 -17.33
C GLY A 116 -22.05 -1.31 -17.02
N TYR A 117 -22.01 -0.90 -15.76
CA TYR A 117 -20.93 -0.13 -15.17
C TYR A 117 -20.53 -0.77 -13.84
N VAL A 118 -19.23 -0.82 -13.58
CA VAL A 118 -18.67 -1.34 -12.34
C VAL A 118 -17.59 -0.39 -11.83
N GLY A 119 -17.60 -0.15 -10.53
CA GLY A 119 -16.54 0.60 -9.87
C GLY A 119 -16.11 -0.04 -8.56
N SER A 120 -14.90 0.28 -8.15
CA SER A 120 -14.38 -0.12 -6.85
C SER A 120 -13.43 0.93 -6.27
N ARG A 121 -13.36 0.97 -4.93
CA ARG A 121 -12.43 1.80 -4.19
C ARG A 121 -11.83 1.02 -3.03
N GLY A 122 -10.51 0.90 -3.01
CA GLY A 122 -9.75 0.38 -1.88
C GLY A 122 -9.40 1.51 -0.91
N ALA A 123 -9.51 1.26 0.38
CA ALA A 123 -9.16 2.19 1.45
C ALA A 123 -8.34 1.49 2.54
N HIS A 124 -7.50 2.28 3.22
CA HIS A 124 -6.59 1.79 4.27
C HIS A 124 -5.69 0.64 3.80
N LEU A 125 -5.26 0.68 2.54
CA LEU A 125 -4.36 -0.32 1.97
C LEU A 125 -2.95 -0.11 2.54
N PHE A 126 -2.24 -1.21 2.78
CA PHE A 126 -0.84 -1.15 3.23
C PHE A 126 0.07 -0.59 2.13
N ASN A 127 0.88 0.38 2.53
CA ASN A 127 1.92 1.01 1.71
C ASN A 127 3.18 1.11 2.58
N GLN A 128 4.34 0.82 2.00
CA GLN A 128 5.61 0.98 2.66
C GLN A 128 6.11 2.43 2.60
N ARG A 129 6.32 3.03 3.77
CA ARG A 129 6.87 4.39 3.90
C ARG A 129 8.15 4.37 4.73
N ASP A 130 9.11 5.18 4.31
CA ASP A 130 10.32 5.43 5.09
C ASP A 130 10.02 6.41 6.23
N GLN A 131 10.14 5.94 7.47
CA GLN A 131 9.91 6.72 8.70
C GLN A 131 11.10 7.60 9.07
N ASN A 132 12.26 7.41 8.42
CA ASN A 132 13.43 8.26 8.58
C ASN A 132 13.85 8.90 7.24
N PRO A 133 12.95 9.61 6.53
CA PRO A 133 13.22 10.06 5.17
C PRO A 133 14.39 11.06 5.12
N PRO A 134 15.13 11.12 3.98
CA PRO A 134 16.11 12.17 3.75
C PRO A 134 15.45 13.55 3.83
N ILE A 135 16.15 14.52 4.42
CA ILE A 135 15.72 15.92 4.44
C ILE A 135 16.02 16.50 3.05
N PRO A 136 15.03 17.06 2.33
CA PRO A 136 15.28 17.72 1.06
C PRO A 136 16.25 18.89 1.24
N ALA A 137 17.23 19.01 0.35
CA ALA A 137 18.07 20.19 0.27
C ALA A 137 17.34 21.28 -0.51
N THR A 138 17.71 22.54 -0.29
CA THR A 138 17.21 23.67 -1.07
C THR A 138 18.19 23.97 -2.20
N GLY A 139 17.71 23.94 -3.43
CA GLY A 139 18.50 24.24 -4.62
C GLY A 139 18.79 25.74 -4.78
N PRO A 140 19.66 26.11 -5.72
CA PRO A 140 20.01 27.51 -6.00
C PRO A 140 18.80 28.39 -6.36
N THR A 141 17.75 27.78 -6.93
CA THR A 141 16.50 28.43 -7.34
C THR A 141 15.38 28.28 -6.30
N GLY A 142 15.67 27.73 -5.12
CA GLY A 142 14.68 27.47 -4.07
C GLY A 142 13.91 26.15 -4.21
N GLU A 143 14.19 25.35 -5.24
CA GLU A 143 13.55 24.04 -5.42
C GLU A 143 13.98 23.02 -4.36
N ARG A 144 13.14 22.01 -4.10
CA ARG A 144 13.51 20.88 -3.24
C ARG A 144 14.31 19.87 -4.04
N ILE A 145 15.57 19.65 -3.65
CA ILE A 145 16.46 18.67 -4.25
C ILE A 145 16.56 17.44 -3.32
N TYR A 146 16.34 16.26 -3.88
CA TYR A 146 16.29 14.98 -3.15
C TYR A 146 17.59 14.16 -3.22
N GLY A 147 18.65 14.74 -3.77
CA GLY A 147 20.02 14.22 -3.76
C GLY A 147 21.01 15.35 -4.06
N THR A 148 22.11 15.42 -3.35
CA THR A 148 23.07 16.52 -3.48
C THR A 148 24.24 16.08 -4.33
N LEU A 149 24.64 16.86 -5.34
CA LEU A 149 25.88 16.61 -6.07
C LEU A 149 27.07 16.79 -5.12
N GLY A 150 27.79 15.70 -4.89
CA GLY A 150 29.03 15.71 -4.11
C GLY A 150 30.17 16.40 -4.88
N PRO A 151 31.28 16.71 -4.19
CA PRO A 151 32.43 17.42 -4.78
C PRO A 151 33.05 16.72 -6.00
N THR A 152 32.83 15.41 -6.14
CA THR A 152 33.33 14.56 -7.22
C THR A 152 32.34 14.39 -8.38
N GLY A 153 31.23 15.14 -8.40
CA GLY A 153 30.17 15.02 -9.41
C GLY A 153 29.24 13.82 -9.22
N VAL A 154 29.40 13.06 -8.13
CA VAL A 154 28.54 11.93 -7.77
C VAL A 154 27.38 12.41 -6.90
N VAL A 155 26.15 12.02 -7.22
CA VAL A 155 24.98 12.33 -6.37
C VAL A 155 25.08 11.55 -5.06
N VAL A 156 25.14 12.28 -3.95
CA VAL A 156 25.14 11.75 -2.59
C VAL A 156 23.74 11.86 -2.00
N PRO A 157 23.23 10.83 -1.31
CA PRO A 157 21.96 10.92 -0.60
C PRO A 157 21.96 12.07 0.41
N ASN A 158 20.88 12.82 0.48
CA ASN A 158 20.75 13.87 1.48
C ASN A 158 20.75 13.29 2.90
N ARG A 159 21.17 14.11 3.86
CA ARG A 159 21.14 13.78 5.29
C ARG A 159 19.70 13.41 5.72
N ARG A 160 19.56 12.30 6.43
CA ARG A 160 18.29 11.87 7.05
C ARG A 160 18.00 12.65 8.33
N ARG A 161 16.72 12.74 8.71
CA ARG A 161 16.27 13.44 9.92
C ARG A 161 16.99 12.90 11.16
N ASN A 162 17.08 11.58 11.30
CA ASN A 162 17.91 10.93 12.30
C ASN A 162 19.16 10.33 11.63
N THR A 163 20.33 10.82 12.01
CA THR A 163 21.62 10.39 11.45
C THR A 163 22.19 9.12 12.07
N ALA A 164 21.62 8.64 13.18
CA ALA A 164 22.04 7.39 13.80
C ALA A 164 21.45 6.15 13.09
N PHE A 165 20.46 6.33 12.22
CA PHE A 165 19.77 5.25 11.52
C PHE A 165 19.79 5.45 10.01
N GLY A 166 19.77 4.34 9.29
CA GLY A 166 19.47 4.29 7.86
C GLY A 166 17.97 4.49 7.58
N PRO A 167 17.46 4.03 6.41
CA PRO A 167 16.03 4.00 6.14
C PRO A 167 15.28 3.13 7.15
N LEU A 168 14.09 3.56 7.54
CA LEU A 168 13.20 2.82 8.43
C LEU A 168 11.87 2.57 7.71
N ASN A 169 11.86 1.58 6.83
CA ASN A 169 10.70 1.29 6.00
C ASN A 169 9.64 0.52 6.78
N SER A 170 8.48 1.13 6.99
CA SER A 170 7.34 0.54 7.70
C SER A 170 6.09 0.56 6.83
N ALA A 171 5.37 -0.56 6.80
CA ALA A 171 4.09 -0.68 6.12
C ALA A 171 2.97 -0.10 6.99
N GLU A 172 2.17 0.79 6.38
CA GLU A 172 1.08 1.50 7.04
C GLU A 172 -0.20 1.48 6.18
N PRO A 173 -1.39 1.32 6.79
CA PRO A 173 -2.66 1.24 6.08
C PRO A 173 -3.17 2.64 5.68
N THR A 174 -2.40 3.36 4.85
CA THR A 174 -2.70 4.76 4.47
C THR A 174 -3.05 4.93 2.99
N ALA A 175 -2.87 3.90 2.17
CA ALA A 175 -3.09 3.99 0.72
C ALA A 175 -4.56 3.79 0.34
N ASN A 176 -4.94 4.39 -0.79
CA ASN A 176 -6.25 4.28 -1.40
C ASN A 176 -6.10 3.91 -2.89
N SER A 177 -7.10 3.23 -3.45
CA SER A 177 -7.16 2.85 -4.86
C SER A 177 -8.56 3.09 -5.42
N ILE A 178 -8.69 3.42 -6.70
CA ILE A 178 -9.97 3.68 -7.38
C ILE A 178 -9.93 3.01 -8.77
N TYR A 179 -11.00 2.34 -9.15
CA TYR A 179 -11.19 1.73 -10.46
C TYR A 179 -12.64 1.93 -10.94
N ASN A 180 -12.80 2.14 -12.25
CA ASN A 180 -14.09 2.35 -12.91
C ASN A 180 -14.03 1.76 -14.33
N SER A 181 -15.06 1.03 -14.75
CA SER A 181 -15.21 0.47 -16.09
C SER A 181 -16.66 0.35 -16.52
#